data_AF-A0A1N6M217-F1
#
_entry.id   AF-A0A1N6M217-F1
#
_cell.length_a   1.000
_cell.length_b   1.000
_cell.length_c   1.000
_cell.angle_alpha   90.00
_cell.angle_beta   90.00
_cell.angle_gamma   90.00
#
_symmetry.space_group_name_H-M   'P 1'
#
loop_
_entity.id
_entity.type
_entity.pdbx_description
1 polymer ?
#
loop_
_entity_poly.entity_id
_entity_poly.type
_entity_poly.pdbx_seq_one_letter_code
_entity_poly.pdbx_strand_id
1 'polypeptide(L)'
;MLLVNRFKVRILVALCLSFFLFHSPLPAAKDLTPESQLKHDIKYHKFTQKQMHKIRQFLNAESYKSVERSVKQAKIFYAKISDGYKAVPEGRTLKDEYEKLIQEAESTVAGKQNPSIDKKILRLEKVNFYNQIPQIDKLITLLTIGKKKTAKESILSYHDLDFIKENIPDLLAYEDEFRKSFPVLIEKFPEYGVHGSYMTITINMVLDSFKNARVYQASLLERTCNAAAQKQVEKMVKVKDLFMEKRIIAESWLDVFYSNNTDAFINKLIKRDSYCVNNGHPLDKKVTARLGAIKSDIIKQLESNPRKWTFAEYPQQTARMRDLAKKYAKKVGGKLERYGAENDATLFKNSGGFPLYKSYSGVMVIHMKNEPFSRGYFTNFKNPFDGTGYSGISEMLKVSPYVAVFNPNSAVERSY
;
A
#
# COMPACT_ATOMS: atom_id res chain seq x y z
N MET A 1 -24.41 -2.28 -36.86
CA MET A 1 -23.23 -1.46 -36.51
C MET A 1 -21.99 -2.10 -37.12
N LEU A 2 -21.78 -1.83 -38.41
CA LEU A 2 -20.71 -2.37 -39.26
C LEU A 2 -19.48 -1.46 -39.14
N LEU A 3 -18.67 -1.66 -38.11
CA LEU A 3 -17.38 -0.97 -37.91
C LEU A 3 -16.24 -1.96 -37.63
N VAL A 4 -16.39 -3.19 -38.08
CA VAL A 4 -15.27 -4.10 -38.29
C VAL A 4 -14.80 -3.91 -39.73
N ASN A 5 -13.48 -3.86 -39.94
CA ASN A 5 -12.82 -4.14 -41.22
C ASN A 5 -12.64 -3.05 -42.29
N ARG A 6 -12.40 -1.77 -41.97
CA ARG A 6 -11.71 -0.88 -42.94
C ARG A 6 -10.19 -0.77 -42.68
N PHE A 7 -9.76 -0.77 -41.42
CA PHE A 7 -8.34 -0.68 -41.07
C PHE A 7 -7.61 -2.03 -41.25
N LYS A 8 -8.23 -3.13 -40.82
CA LYS A 8 -7.69 -4.48 -40.99
C LYS A 8 -7.63 -4.92 -42.47
N VAL A 9 -8.61 -4.54 -43.29
CA VAL A 9 -8.59 -4.86 -44.73
C VAL A 9 -7.53 -4.05 -45.48
N ARG A 10 -7.31 -2.78 -45.13
CA ARG A 10 -6.21 -1.98 -45.71
C ARG A 10 -4.83 -2.51 -45.33
N ILE A 11 -4.65 -2.97 -44.08
CA ILE A 11 -3.41 -3.59 -43.62
C ILE A 11 -3.20 -4.97 -44.26
N LEU A 12 -4.25 -5.77 -44.39
CA LEU A 12 -4.21 -7.08 -45.05
C LEU A 12 -3.91 -6.94 -46.55
N VAL A 13 -4.53 -5.97 -47.24
CA VAL A 13 -4.27 -5.68 -48.66
C VAL A 13 -2.86 -5.13 -48.85
N ALA A 14 -2.36 -4.27 -47.95
CA ALA A 14 -0.98 -3.79 -47.98
C ALA A 14 0.04 -4.91 -47.69
N LEU A 15 -0.28 -5.84 -46.78
CA LEU A 15 0.55 -7.02 -46.49
C LEU A 15 0.55 -8.00 -47.66
N CYS A 16 -0.60 -8.29 -48.28
CA CYS A 16 -0.68 -9.14 -49.48
C CYS A 16 0.00 -8.51 -50.70
N LEU A 17 -0.19 -7.21 -50.96
CA LEU A 17 0.52 -6.51 -52.03
C LEU A 17 2.04 -6.47 -51.79
N SER A 18 2.47 -6.32 -50.54
CA SER A 18 3.89 -6.43 -50.21
C SER A 18 4.42 -7.85 -50.44
N PHE A 19 3.66 -8.88 -50.06
CA PHE A 19 4.04 -10.28 -50.26
C PHE A 19 4.22 -10.64 -51.74
N PHE A 20 3.33 -10.15 -52.62
CA PHE A 20 3.45 -10.32 -54.08
C PHE A 20 4.59 -9.49 -54.69
N LEU A 21 4.87 -8.29 -54.18
CA LEU A 21 6.00 -7.47 -54.64
C LEU A 21 7.38 -8.00 -54.20
N PHE A 22 7.44 -8.80 -53.13
CA PHE A 22 8.67 -9.41 -52.62
C PHE A 22 8.96 -10.82 -53.19
N HIS A 23 7.97 -11.51 -53.78
CA HIS A 23 8.12 -12.86 -54.34
C HIS A 23 7.91 -12.94 -55.86
N SER A 24 7.75 -11.81 -56.54
CA SER A 24 7.79 -11.80 -58.00
C SER A 24 9.23 -12.08 -58.45
N PRO A 25 9.47 -13.07 -59.34
CA PRO A 25 10.78 -13.18 -59.98
C PRO A 25 11.13 -11.83 -60.60
N LEU A 26 12.37 -11.38 -60.40
CA LEU A 26 12.85 -10.15 -61.01
C LEU A 26 12.54 -10.25 -62.51
N PRO A 27 11.79 -9.30 -63.10
CA PRO A 27 11.32 -9.43 -64.46
C PRO A 27 12.55 -9.60 -65.36
N ALA A 28 12.63 -10.78 -66.00
CA ALA A 28 13.67 -11.09 -66.96
C ALA A 28 13.66 -10.03 -68.07
N ALA A 29 14.82 -9.83 -68.69
CA ALA A 29 14.97 -8.91 -69.81
C ALA A 29 13.85 -9.14 -70.84
N LYS A 30 13.13 -8.07 -71.22
CA LYS A 30 12.22 -8.14 -72.37
C LYS A 30 13.06 -8.35 -73.62
N ASP A 31 12.65 -9.25 -74.50
CA ASP A 31 13.32 -9.45 -75.79
C ASP A 31 13.20 -8.17 -76.63
N LEU A 32 14.32 -7.47 -76.76
CA LEU A 32 14.48 -6.26 -77.56
C LEU A 32 15.23 -6.62 -78.85
N THR A 33 15.07 -5.81 -79.90
CA THR A 33 15.92 -5.93 -81.10
C THR A 33 17.40 -5.79 -80.71
N PRO A 34 18.34 -6.46 -81.40
CA PRO A 34 19.76 -6.52 -80.98
C PRO A 34 20.40 -5.16 -80.66
N GLU A 35 20.12 -4.13 -81.48
CA GLU A 35 20.61 -2.76 -81.24
C GLU A 35 19.98 -2.09 -80.01
N SER A 36 18.69 -2.35 -79.77
CA SER A 36 17.97 -1.83 -78.61
C SER A 36 18.39 -2.54 -77.32
N GLN A 37 18.68 -3.85 -77.40
CA GLN A 37 19.18 -4.64 -76.29
C GLN A 37 20.57 -4.16 -75.84
N LEU A 38 21.49 -3.89 -76.78
CA LEU A 38 22.81 -3.37 -76.46
C LEU A 38 22.75 -2.00 -75.76
N LYS A 39 21.91 -1.08 -76.27
CA LYS A 39 21.69 0.23 -75.61
C LYS A 39 21.08 0.08 -74.21
N HIS A 40 20.17 -0.87 -74.03
CA HIS A 40 19.57 -1.19 -72.74
C HIS A 40 20.61 -1.74 -71.75
N ASP A 41 21.44 -2.69 -72.19
CA ASP A 41 22.48 -3.31 -71.37
C ASP A 41 23.53 -2.30 -70.93
N ILE A 42 24.03 -1.45 -71.83
CA ILE A 42 24.98 -0.37 -71.49
C ILE A 42 24.38 0.61 -70.47
N LYS A 43 23.08 0.93 -70.58
CA LYS A 43 22.39 1.81 -69.63
C LYS A 43 22.33 1.19 -68.23
N TYR A 44 21.92 -0.07 -68.13
CA TYR A 44 21.81 -0.76 -66.83
C TYR A 44 23.16 -1.18 -66.26
N HIS A 45 24.19 -1.38 -67.09
CA HIS A 45 25.59 -1.50 -66.67
C HIS A 45 26.02 -0.26 -65.89
N LYS A 46 25.86 0.95 -66.49
CA LYS A 46 26.20 2.22 -65.84
C LYS A 46 25.40 2.45 -64.55
N PHE A 47 24.12 2.07 -64.53
CA PHE A 47 23.30 2.19 -63.32
C PHE A 47 23.74 1.24 -62.21
N THR A 48 24.10 0.00 -62.56
CA THR A 48 24.66 -0.96 -61.60
C THR A 48 25.97 -0.45 -61.02
N GLN A 49 26.91 0.01 -61.85
CA GLN A 49 28.18 0.61 -61.40
C GLN A 49 27.97 1.81 -60.48
N LYS A 50 27.00 2.68 -60.80
CA LYS A 50 26.66 3.83 -59.94
C LYS A 50 26.17 3.40 -58.56
N GLN A 51 25.38 2.32 -58.47
CA GLN A 51 24.94 1.80 -57.18
C GLN A 51 26.08 1.09 -56.44
N MET A 52 26.94 0.35 -57.13
CA MET A 52 28.14 -0.26 -56.55
C MET A 52 29.07 0.80 -55.93
N HIS A 53 29.27 1.93 -56.62
CA HIS A 53 30.04 3.04 -56.07
C HIS A 53 29.40 3.61 -54.79
N LYS A 54 28.07 3.78 -54.77
CA LYS A 54 27.34 4.22 -53.57
C LYS A 54 27.43 3.22 -52.43
N ILE A 55 27.39 1.91 -52.71
CA ILE A 55 27.57 0.86 -51.71
C ILE A 55 28.94 1.01 -51.05
N ARG A 56 30.02 1.15 -51.83
CA ARG A 56 31.38 1.37 -51.29
C ARG A 56 31.46 2.65 -50.45
N GLN A 57 30.89 3.76 -50.93
CA GLN A 57 30.83 5.02 -50.17
C GLN A 57 30.08 4.85 -48.84
N PHE A 58 28.92 4.20 -48.83
CA PHE A 58 28.11 4.04 -47.63
C PHE A 58 28.66 2.99 -46.67
N LEU A 59 29.39 1.98 -47.15
CA LEU A 59 30.14 1.05 -46.30
C LEU A 59 31.24 1.80 -45.54
N ASN A 60 32.04 2.61 -46.25
CA ASN A 60 33.09 3.44 -45.63
C ASN A 60 32.53 4.47 -44.64
N ALA A 61 31.36 5.02 -44.93
CA ALA A 61 30.67 5.97 -44.05
C ALA A 61 29.81 5.30 -42.95
N GLU A 62 29.91 3.97 -42.79
CA GLU A 62 29.13 3.16 -41.83
C GLU A 62 27.60 3.38 -41.90
N SER A 63 27.08 3.80 -43.06
CA SER A 63 25.68 4.13 -43.27
C SER A 63 24.87 2.90 -43.71
N TYR A 64 24.72 1.91 -42.82
CA TYR A 64 24.21 0.57 -43.17
C TYR A 64 22.79 0.54 -43.78
N LYS A 65 21.88 1.45 -43.37
CA LYS A 65 20.56 1.57 -44.02
C LYS A 65 20.65 2.06 -45.47
N SER A 66 21.62 2.90 -45.77
CA SER A 66 21.88 3.41 -47.12
C SER A 66 22.57 2.36 -47.99
N VAL A 67 23.44 1.53 -47.38
CA VAL A 67 24.00 0.32 -47.99
C VAL A 67 22.88 -0.63 -48.42
N GLU A 68 21.96 -1.00 -47.52
CA GLU A 68 20.84 -1.91 -47.80
C GLU A 68 19.97 -1.43 -48.98
N ARG A 69 19.63 -0.13 -49.00
CA ARG A 69 18.87 0.46 -50.11
C ARG A 69 19.62 0.41 -51.44
N SER A 70 20.93 0.65 -51.41
CA SER A 70 21.77 0.67 -52.62
C SER A 70 22.02 -0.75 -53.15
N VAL A 71 22.19 -1.73 -52.26
CA VAL A 71 22.25 -3.17 -52.59
C VAL A 71 20.98 -3.62 -53.31
N LYS A 72 19.80 -3.25 -52.79
CA LYS A 72 18.51 -3.58 -53.43
C LYS A 72 18.40 -3.00 -54.84
N GLN A 73 18.83 -1.75 -55.04
CA GLN A 73 18.80 -1.10 -56.35
C GLN A 73 19.83 -1.69 -57.32
N ALA A 74 21.03 -2.03 -56.84
CA ALA A 74 22.05 -2.71 -57.64
C ALA A 74 21.54 -4.06 -58.15
N LYS A 75 20.88 -4.87 -57.29
CA LYS A 75 20.23 -6.13 -57.67
C LYS A 75 19.20 -5.95 -58.79
N ILE A 76 18.34 -4.94 -58.68
CA ILE A 76 17.32 -4.63 -59.68
C ILE A 76 17.94 -4.22 -61.02
N PHE A 77 18.99 -3.39 -61.02
CA PHE A 77 19.63 -2.94 -62.27
C PHE A 77 20.47 -4.04 -62.91
N TYR A 78 21.20 -4.82 -62.13
CA TYR A 78 22.01 -5.92 -62.62
C TYR A 78 21.15 -7.02 -63.27
N ALA A 79 19.99 -7.33 -62.70
CA ALA A 79 19.05 -8.30 -63.26
C ALA A 79 18.48 -7.89 -64.63
N LYS A 80 18.54 -6.61 -65.00
CA LYS A 80 18.05 -6.09 -66.28
C LYS A 80 19.09 -6.12 -67.41
N ILE A 81 20.32 -6.53 -67.10
CA ILE A 81 21.40 -6.72 -68.09
C ILE A 81 21.25 -8.13 -68.67
N SER A 82 21.29 -8.27 -70.00
CA SER A 82 21.22 -9.56 -70.68
C SER A 82 22.43 -10.45 -70.37
N ASP A 83 22.24 -11.77 -70.44
CA ASP A 83 23.34 -12.72 -70.20
C ASP A 83 24.40 -12.69 -71.32
N GLY A 84 23.99 -12.36 -72.55
CA GLY A 84 24.91 -12.12 -73.66
C GLY A 84 25.88 -10.98 -73.37
N TYR A 85 25.39 -9.86 -72.82
CA TYR A 85 26.26 -8.75 -72.42
C TYR A 85 27.11 -9.08 -71.19
N LYS A 86 26.61 -9.86 -70.23
CA LYS A 86 27.42 -10.35 -69.09
C LYS A 86 28.58 -11.26 -69.54
N ALA A 87 28.47 -11.88 -70.71
CA ALA A 87 29.50 -12.77 -71.25
C ALA A 87 30.64 -12.04 -72.00
N VAL A 88 30.49 -10.75 -72.35
CA VAL A 88 31.56 -9.93 -72.95
C VAL A 88 32.52 -9.38 -71.88
N PRO A 89 33.76 -8.98 -72.22
CA PRO A 89 34.78 -8.58 -71.23
C PRO A 89 34.31 -7.51 -70.22
N GLU A 90 33.58 -6.51 -70.70
CA GLU A 90 33.04 -5.41 -69.90
C GLU A 90 31.97 -5.90 -68.90
N GLY A 91 31.06 -6.75 -69.36
CA GLY A 91 30.02 -7.36 -68.53
C GLY A 91 30.56 -8.38 -67.53
N ARG A 92 31.62 -9.14 -67.89
CA ARG A 92 32.30 -10.06 -66.96
C ARG A 92 32.96 -9.30 -65.82
N THR A 93 33.65 -8.20 -66.12
CA THR A 93 34.27 -7.34 -65.11
C THR A 93 33.23 -6.80 -64.13
N LEU A 94 32.08 -6.33 -64.66
CA LEU A 94 30.96 -5.89 -63.81
C LEU A 94 30.43 -7.02 -62.93
N LYS A 95 30.23 -8.22 -63.49
CA LYS A 95 29.72 -9.40 -62.78
C LYS A 95 30.60 -9.75 -61.59
N ASP A 96 31.91 -9.87 -61.81
CA ASP A 96 32.85 -10.30 -60.78
C ASP A 96 32.96 -9.26 -59.63
N GLU A 97 32.96 -7.98 -59.97
CA GLU A 97 32.94 -6.91 -58.97
C GLU A 97 31.61 -6.83 -58.21
N TYR A 98 30.50 -7.05 -58.90
CA TYR A 98 29.16 -7.00 -58.35
C TYR A 98 28.94 -8.11 -57.32
N GLU A 99 29.24 -9.36 -57.67
CA GLU A 99 29.02 -10.51 -56.79
C GLU A 99 29.79 -10.37 -55.47
N LYS A 100 31.08 -9.99 -55.55
CA LYS A 100 31.93 -9.75 -54.37
C LYS A 100 31.39 -8.63 -53.49
N LEU A 101 31.09 -7.47 -54.08
CA LEU A 101 30.66 -6.30 -53.32
C LEU A 101 29.30 -6.49 -52.66
N ILE A 102 28.37 -7.18 -53.33
CA ILE A 102 27.05 -7.46 -52.76
C ILE A 102 27.17 -8.43 -51.59
N GLN A 103 27.98 -9.49 -51.71
CA GLN A 103 28.22 -10.44 -50.62
C GLN A 103 28.86 -9.76 -49.39
N GLU A 104 29.86 -8.91 -49.61
CA GLU A 104 30.50 -8.10 -48.55
C GLU A 104 29.51 -7.12 -47.90
N ALA A 105 28.71 -6.42 -48.69
CA ALA A 105 27.73 -5.47 -48.19
C ALA A 105 26.63 -6.14 -47.36
N GLU A 106 26.10 -7.28 -47.81
CA GLU A 106 25.03 -8.00 -47.13
C GLU A 106 25.50 -8.64 -45.82
N SER A 107 26.70 -9.23 -45.81
CA SER A 107 27.32 -9.77 -44.59
C SER A 107 27.59 -8.67 -43.55
N THR A 108 28.10 -7.51 -43.98
CA THR A 108 28.39 -6.37 -43.10
C THR A 108 27.11 -5.78 -42.48
N VAL A 109 26.03 -5.64 -43.28
CA VAL A 109 24.74 -5.15 -42.78
C VAL A 109 24.11 -6.15 -41.80
N ALA A 110 24.15 -7.45 -42.11
CA ALA A 110 23.61 -8.50 -41.23
C ALA A 110 24.32 -8.53 -39.86
N GLY A 111 25.65 -8.43 -39.83
CA GLY A 111 26.44 -8.39 -38.59
C GLY A 111 26.15 -7.18 -37.69
N LYS A 112 25.66 -6.07 -38.26
CA LYS A 112 25.36 -4.82 -37.54
C LYS A 112 23.86 -4.62 -37.22
N GLN A 113 22.95 -5.43 -37.77
CA GLN A 113 21.52 -5.40 -37.44
C GLN A 113 21.18 -6.10 -36.11
N ASN A 114 21.95 -7.10 -35.67
CA ASN A 114 21.75 -7.80 -34.39
C ASN A 114 21.70 -6.86 -33.15
N PRO A 115 22.63 -5.90 -32.99
CA PRO A 115 22.56 -4.89 -31.91
C PRO A 115 21.31 -3.99 -31.94
N SER A 116 20.65 -3.85 -33.09
CA SER A 116 19.44 -3.02 -33.23
C SER A 116 18.17 -3.73 -32.79
N ILE A 117 18.11 -5.07 -32.89
CA ILE A 117 16.96 -5.87 -32.45
C ILE A 117 16.94 -5.93 -30.93
N ASP A 118 18.08 -6.21 -30.30
CA ASP A 118 18.22 -6.23 -28.83
C ASP A 118 17.87 -4.89 -28.19
N LYS A 119 18.27 -3.77 -28.82
CA LYS A 119 17.89 -2.42 -28.36
C LYS A 119 16.39 -2.15 -28.49
N LYS A 120 15.73 -2.69 -29.54
CA LYS A 120 14.28 -2.54 -29.74
C LYS A 120 13.50 -3.39 -28.73
N ILE A 121 13.94 -4.62 -28.48
CA ILE A 121 13.37 -5.52 -27.46
C ILE A 121 13.52 -4.88 -26.08
N LEU A 122 14.72 -4.44 -25.71
CA LEU A 122 14.96 -3.77 -24.43
C LEU A 122 14.07 -2.52 -24.24
N ARG A 123 13.88 -1.72 -25.30
CA ARG A 123 12.99 -0.55 -25.24
C ARG A 123 11.54 -0.96 -25.00
N LEU A 124 11.06 -2.00 -25.67
CA LEU A 124 9.69 -2.52 -25.48
C LEU A 124 9.51 -3.09 -24.07
N GLU A 125 10.46 -3.88 -23.58
CA GLU A 125 10.44 -4.40 -22.21
C GLU A 125 10.40 -3.27 -21.17
N LYS A 126 11.21 -2.22 -21.34
CA LYS A 126 11.18 -1.04 -20.44
C LYS A 126 9.82 -0.34 -20.40
N VAL A 127 9.16 -0.20 -21.54
CA VAL A 127 7.83 0.41 -21.66
C VAL A 127 6.76 -0.50 -21.05
N ASN A 128 6.82 -1.79 -21.33
CA ASN A 128 5.89 -2.77 -20.77
C ASN A 128 6.01 -2.85 -19.25
N PHE A 129 7.23 -2.83 -18.71
CA PHE A 129 7.48 -2.83 -17.27
C PHE A 129 6.89 -1.57 -16.63
N TYR A 130 7.12 -0.39 -17.23
CA TYR A 130 6.52 0.86 -16.77
C TYR A 130 4.99 0.80 -16.70
N ASN A 131 4.35 0.16 -17.68
CA ASN A 131 2.89 0.06 -17.73
C ASN A 131 2.32 -1.01 -16.77
N GLN A 132 3.09 -2.05 -16.44
CA GLN A 132 2.63 -3.16 -15.59
C GLN A 132 2.85 -2.89 -14.09
N ILE A 133 3.88 -2.13 -13.71
CA ILE A 133 4.17 -1.82 -12.30
C ILE A 133 2.99 -1.21 -11.54
N PRO A 134 2.22 -0.24 -12.05
CA PRO A 134 1.09 0.35 -11.31
C PRO A 134 0.04 -0.66 -10.82
N GLN A 135 -0.09 -1.81 -11.49
CA GLN A 135 -1.06 -2.85 -11.11
C GLN A 135 -0.62 -3.66 -9.89
N ILE A 136 0.70 -3.82 -9.70
CA ILE A 136 1.29 -4.62 -8.62
C ILE A 136 2.04 -3.78 -7.58
N ASP A 137 2.21 -2.48 -7.82
CA ASP A 137 3.01 -1.55 -7.03
C ASP A 137 2.67 -1.58 -5.54
N LYS A 138 1.37 -1.45 -5.19
CA LYS A 138 0.94 -1.49 -3.79
C LYS A 138 1.35 -2.79 -3.11
N LEU A 139 1.14 -3.93 -3.77
CA LEU A 139 1.46 -5.24 -3.22
C LEU A 139 2.98 -5.41 -3.03
N ILE A 140 3.77 -5.09 -4.04
CA ILE A 140 5.24 -5.20 -3.98
C ILE A 140 5.82 -4.25 -2.93
N THR A 141 5.29 -3.02 -2.83
CA THR A 141 5.68 -2.06 -1.80
C THR A 141 5.42 -2.63 -0.40
N LEU A 142 4.22 -3.15 -0.15
CA LEU A 142 3.85 -3.71 1.16
C LEU A 142 4.72 -4.95 1.50
N LEU A 143 4.91 -5.87 0.55
CA LEU A 143 5.80 -7.03 0.74
C LEU A 143 7.25 -6.61 1.02
N THR A 144 7.73 -5.53 0.38
CA THR A 144 9.07 -4.98 0.62
C THR A 144 9.22 -4.39 2.03
N ILE A 145 8.17 -3.80 2.60
CA ILE A 145 8.14 -3.40 4.02
C ILE A 145 8.32 -4.64 4.91
N GLY A 146 7.74 -5.78 4.52
CA GLY A 146 7.90 -7.06 5.22
C GLY A 146 9.33 -7.57 5.22
N LYS A 147 10.03 -7.43 4.10
CA LYS A 147 11.46 -7.75 3.97
C LYS A 147 12.35 -6.90 4.89
N LYS A 148 12.11 -5.58 4.96
CA LYS A 148 12.93 -4.65 5.74
C LYS A 148 12.60 -4.75 7.24
N LYS A 149 13.43 -5.47 8.00
CA LYS A 149 13.40 -5.48 9.49
C LYS A 149 13.61 -4.09 10.14
N THR A 150 13.89 -3.06 9.34
CA THR A 150 14.29 -1.71 9.77
C THR A 150 13.17 -0.67 9.79
N ALA A 151 11.97 -0.95 9.23
CA ALA A 151 10.86 -0.01 9.31
C ALA A 151 10.32 0.03 10.75
N LYS A 152 10.86 0.95 11.54
CA LYS A 152 10.70 1.01 13.00
C LYS A 152 9.26 1.16 13.48
N GLU A 153 8.29 1.53 12.65
CA GLU A 153 6.96 1.92 13.15
C GLU A 153 5.76 1.61 12.25
N SER A 154 5.93 0.97 11.09
CA SER A 154 4.79 0.72 10.20
C SER A 154 4.00 -0.51 10.66
N ILE A 155 3.21 -0.37 11.72
CA ILE A 155 2.07 -1.24 12.00
C ILE A 155 1.12 -1.06 10.80
N LEU A 156 1.09 -2.05 9.91
CA LEU A 156 0.12 -2.04 8.81
C LEU A 156 -1.29 -2.15 9.38
N SER A 157 -2.27 -1.59 8.67
CA SER A 157 -3.66 -1.84 9.01
C SER A 157 -4.02 -3.29 8.70
N TYR A 158 -5.05 -3.85 9.34
CA TYR A 158 -5.51 -5.20 8.99
C TYR A 158 -6.03 -5.30 7.57
N HIS A 159 -6.63 -4.21 7.07
CA HIS A 159 -7.02 -4.14 5.66
C HIS A 159 -5.81 -4.30 4.74
N ASP A 160 -4.64 -3.75 5.09
CA ASP A 160 -3.43 -3.93 4.27
C ASP A 160 -2.92 -5.36 4.35
N LEU A 161 -3.02 -6.03 5.50
CA LEU A 161 -2.65 -7.45 5.64
C LEU A 161 -3.60 -8.37 4.85
N ASP A 162 -4.91 -8.09 4.88
CA ASP A 162 -5.92 -8.82 4.11
C ASP A 162 -5.71 -8.60 2.61
N PHE A 163 -5.46 -7.36 2.18
CA PHE A 163 -5.11 -7.03 0.80
C PHE A 163 -3.90 -7.86 0.32
N ILE A 164 -2.83 -7.94 1.11
CA ILE A 164 -1.67 -8.76 0.76
C ILE A 164 -2.08 -10.24 0.62
N LYS A 165 -2.81 -10.77 1.62
CA LYS A 165 -3.25 -12.17 1.64
C LYS A 165 -4.06 -12.54 0.41
N GLU A 166 -4.99 -11.68 0.03
CA GLU A 166 -5.90 -11.88 -1.11
C GLU A 166 -5.19 -11.80 -2.46
N ASN A 167 -4.14 -10.98 -2.59
CA ASN A 167 -3.48 -10.70 -3.88
C ASN A 167 -2.19 -11.51 -4.11
N ILE A 168 -1.70 -12.26 -3.10
CA ILE A 168 -0.54 -13.16 -3.28
C ILE A 168 -0.79 -14.25 -4.34
N PRO A 169 -1.95 -14.93 -4.39
CA PRO A 169 -2.20 -15.95 -5.41
C PRO A 169 -2.05 -15.42 -6.83
N ASP A 170 -2.63 -14.25 -7.12
CA ASP A 170 -2.55 -13.61 -8.42
C ASP A 170 -1.12 -13.17 -8.76
N LEU A 171 -0.39 -12.63 -7.78
CA LEU A 171 1.02 -12.31 -7.94
C LEU A 171 1.85 -13.55 -8.31
N LEU A 172 1.64 -14.68 -7.64
CA LEU A 172 2.38 -15.91 -7.92
C LEU A 172 1.99 -16.53 -9.26
N ALA A 173 0.71 -16.45 -9.65
CA ALA A 173 0.25 -16.91 -10.96
C ALA A 173 0.86 -16.11 -12.12
N TYR A 174 1.22 -14.85 -11.87
CA TYR A 174 1.81 -13.94 -12.84
C TYR A 174 3.32 -14.16 -13.09
N GLU A 175 4.02 -14.94 -12.26
CA GLU A 175 5.48 -15.11 -12.35
C GLU A 175 5.96 -15.58 -13.74
N ASP A 176 5.31 -16.58 -14.32
CA ASP A 176 5.70 -17.15 -15.62
C ASP A 176 5.51 -16.14 -16.76
N GLU A 177 4.41 -15.37 -16.72
CA GLU A 177 4.15 -14.33 -17.70
C GLU A 177 5.16 -13.19 -17.58
N PHE A 178 5.50 -12.79 -16.34
CA PHE A 178 6.52 -11.78 -16.07
C PHE A 178 7.88 -12.20 -16.64
N ARG A 179 8.32 -13.44 -16.36
CA ARG A 179 9.60 -13.97 -16.85
C ARG A 179 9.68 -14.03 -18.38
N LYS A 180 8.57 -14.36 -19.05
CA LYS A 180 8.46 -14.35 -20.52
C LYS A 180 8.45 -12.95 -21.12
N SER A 181 7.88 -11.98 -20.39
CA SER A 181 7.71 -10.60 -20.87
C SER A 181 8.96 -9.75 -20.72
N PHE A 182 9.87 -10.13 -19.81
CA PHE A 182 11.05 -9.33 -19.44
C PHE A 182 12.40 -10.07 -19.47
N PRO A 183 12.69 -10.97 -20.43
CA PRO A 183 13.91 -11.77 -20.40
C PRO A 183 15.19 -10.91 -20.42
N VAL A 184 15.24 -9.84 -21.23
CA VAL A 184 16.44 -8.99 -21.33
C VAL A 184 16.64 -8.15 -20.07
N LEU A 185 15.57 -7.59 -19.51
CA LEU A 185 15.63 -6.84 -18.26
C LEU A 185 16.05 -7.73 -17.08
N ILE A 186 15.55 -8.96 -16.99
CA ILE A 186 15.94 -9.92 -15.94
C ILE A 186 17.42 -10.27 -16.04
N GLU A 187 17.92 -10.59 -17.24
CA GLU A 187 19.30 -11.05 -17.43
C GLU A 187 20.32 -9.91 -17.34
N LYS A 188 20.03 -8.76 -17.97
CA LYS A 188 21.04 -7.71 -18.22
C LYS A 188 20.83 -6.43 -17.40
N PHE A 189 19.61 -6.15 -16.94
CA PHE A 189 19.28 -4.91 -16.23
C PHE A 189 18.35 -5.14 -15.02
N PRO A 190 18.71 -6.03 -14.08
CA PRO A 190 17.82 -6.41 -12.98
C PRO A 190 17.51 -5.27 -11.98
N GLU A 191 18.32 -4.21 -12.00
CA GLU A 191 18.10 -2.99 -11.21
C GLU A 191 17.30 -1.91 -11.95
N TYR A 192 16.86 -2.17 -13.19
CA TYR A 192 15.92 -1.27 -13.85
C TYR A 192 14.65 -1.15 -13.01
N GLY A 193 14.27 0.09 -12.71
CA GLY A 193 13.17 0.38 -11.81
C GLY A 193 12.25 1.46 -12.31
N VAL A 194 11.00 1.40 -11.88
CA VAL A 194 9.94 2.36 -12.19
C VAL A 194 9.43 2.93 -10.87
N HIS A 195 9.15 4.23 -10.85
CA HIS A 195 8.66 4.89 -9.64
C HIS A 195 7.23 4.41 -9.32
N GLY A 196 7.09 3.72 -8.19
CA GLY A 196 5.80 3.35 -7.61
C GLY A 196 5.29 4.40 -6.63
N SER A 197 4.25 4.06 -5.88
CA SER A 197 3.52 4.98 -4.97
C SER A 197 4.39 5.51 -3.84
N TYR A 198 5.35 4.70 -3.36
CA TYR A 198 6.20 5.04 -2.22
C TYR A 198 7.69 4.80 -2.46
N MET A 199 8.02 3.96 -3.45
CA MET A 199 9.41 3.63 -3.75
C MET A 199 9.56 3.20 -5.21
N THR A 200 10.80 3.23 -5.69
CA THR A 200 11.13 2.64 -6.99
C THR A 200 11.02 1.12 -6.91
N ILE A 201 10.21 0.53 -7.78
CA ILE A 201 10.03 -0.91 -7.92
C ILE A 201 10.98 -1.41 -9.02
N THR A 202 11.96 -2.24 -8.65
CA THR A 202 12.92 -2.82 -9.60
C THR A 202 12.50 -4.21 -10.07
N ILE A 203 13.05 -4.67 -11.19
CA ILE A 203 12.86 -6.05 -11.68
C ILE A 203 13.22 -7.06 -10.59
N ASN A 204 14.36 -6.86 -9.93
CA ASN A 204 14.81 -7.70 -8.81
C ASN A 204 13.81 -7.72 -7.65
N MET A 205 13.17 -6.60 -7.31
CA MET A 205 12.17 -6.57 -6.24
C MET A 205 10.92 -7.39 -6.60
N VAL A 206 10.51 -7.39 -7.86
CA VAL A 206 9.36 -8.21 -8.32
C VAL A 206 9.73 -9.69 -8.28
N LEU A 207 10.89 -10.06 -8.80
CA LEU A 207 11.39 -11.44 -8.78
C LEU A 207 11.57 -11.98 -7.35
N ASP A 208 12.13 -11.16 -6.46
CA ASP A 208 12.29 -11.47 -5.04
C ASP A 208 10.93 -11.65 -4.36
N SER A 209 9.94 -10.85 -4.75
CA SER A 209 8.56 -10.96 -4.25
C SER A 209 7.89 -12.25 -4.70
N PHE A 210 8.07 -12.72 -5.93
CA PHE A 210 7.56 -14.04 -6.35
C PHE A 210 8.11 -15.16 -5.46
N LYS A 211 9.42 -15.13 -5.18
CA LYS A 211 10.09 -16.14 -4.35
C LYS A 211 9.66 -16.08 -2.88
N ASN A 212 9.49 -14.88 -2.33
CA ASN A 212 9.42 -14.67 -0.88
C ASN A 212 8.09 -14.09 -0.39
N ALA A 213 7.08 -13.89 -1.24
CA ALA A 213 5.81 -13.23 -0.88
C ALA A 213 5.17 -13.79 0.40
N ARG A 214 5.05 -15.11 0.52
CA ARG A 214 4.46 -15.76 1.71
C ARG A 214 5.31 -15.55 2.97
N VAL A 215 6.64 -15.56 2.84
CA VAL A 215 7.56 -15.30 3.95
C VAL A 215 7.43 -13.85 4.41
N TYR A 216 7.35 -12.90 3.48
CA TYR A 216 7.20 -11.48 3.78
C TYR A 216 5.83 -11.18 4.40
N GLN A 217 4.77 -11.81 3.90
CA GLN A 217 3.44 -11.75 4.51
C GLN A 217 3.44 -12.26 5.95
N ALA A 218 3.99 -13.46 6.20
CA ALA A 218 4.06 -14.03 7.54
C ALA A 218 4.87 -13.12 8.49
N SER A 219 6.00 -12.58 8.01
CA SER A 219 6.81 -11.64 8.78
C SER A 219 6.06 -10.33 9.11
N LEU A 220 5.31 -9.78 8.16
CA LEU A 220 4.47 -8.59 8.39
C LEU A 220 3.37 -8.85 9.40
N LEU A 221 2.69 -9.99 9.28
CA LEU A 221 1.63 -10.40 10.18
C LEU A 221 2.17 -10.55 11.59
N GLU A 222 3.24 -11.31 11.78
CA GLU A 222 3.90 -11.50 13.07
C GLU A 222 4.32 -10.16 13.70
N ARG A 223 4.99 -9.30 12.94
CA ARG A 223 5.42 -7.97 13.43
C ARG A 223 4.25 -7.09 13.82
N THR A 224 3.19 -7.06 13.01
CA THR A 224 1.99 -6.26 13.27
C THR A 224 1.31 -6.73 14.55
N CYS A 225 1.16 -8.04 14.71
CA CYS A 225 0.60 -8.66 15.91
C CYS A 225 1.44 -8.38 17.16
N ASN A 226 2.77 -8.52 17.08
CA ASN A 226 3.68 -8.25 18.20
C ASN A 226 3.68 -6.76 18.60
N ALA A 227 3.74 -5.85 17.64
CA ALA A 227 3.71 -4.40 17.91
C ALA A 227 2.36 -3.97 18.50
N ALA A 228 1.26 -4.53 18.01
CA ALA A 228 -0.06 -4.30 18.57
C ALA A 228 -0.14 -4.75 20.03
N ALA A 229 0.43 -5.91 20.37
CA ALA A 229 0.47 -6.44 21.73
C ALA A 229 1.32 -5.58 22.68
N GLN A 230 2.52 -5.19 22.23
CA GLN A 230 3.42 -4.34 23.00
C GLN A 230 2.79 -2.98 23.33
N LYS A 231 2.06 -2.38 22.37
CA LYS A 231 1.29 -1.14 22.60
C LYS A 231 0.22 -1.30 23.68
N GLN A 232 -0.32 -2.51 23.89
CA GLN A 232 -1.26 -2.75 24.99
C GLN A 232 -0.57 -2.89 26.33
N VAL A 233 0.60 -3.54 26.37
CA VAL A 233 1.44 -3.58 27.57
C VAL A 233 1.74 -2.15 28.00
N GLU A 234 2.19 -1.29 27.09
CA GLU A 234 2.48 0.11 27.37
C GLU A 234 1.26 0.88 27.89
N LYS A 235 0.08 0.68 27.29
CA LYS A 235 -1.16 1.30 27.77
C LYS A 235 -1.52 0.83 29.18
N MET A 236 -1.44 -0.47 29.45
CA MET A 236 -1.76 -1.02 30.77
C MET A 236 -0.74 -0.58 31.83
N VAL A 237 0.54 -0.46 31.47
CA VAL A 237 1.57 0.12 32.34
C VAL A 237 1.22 1.57 32.66
N LYS A 238 0.88 2.41 31.68
CA LYS A 238 0.45 3.80 31.94
C LYS A 238 -0.77 3.88 32.85
N VAL A 239 -1.72 2.96 32.70
CA VAL A 239 -2.90 2.89 33.58
C VAL A 239 -2.49 2.50 34.99
N LYS A 240 -1.61 1.50 35.15
CA LYS A 240 -1.04 1.11 36.44
C LYS A 240 -0.33 2.30 37.06
N ASP A 241 0.59 2.95 36.36
CA ASP A 241 1.39 4.06 36.87
C ASP A 241 0.50 5.23 37.31
N LEU A 242 -0.47 5.62 36.46
CA LEU A 242 -1.44 6.68 36.81
C LEU A 242 -2.26 6.30 38.05
N PHE A 243 -2.69 5.04 38.15
CA PHE A 243 -3.43 4.57 39.32
C PHE A 243 -2.56 4.54 40.57
N MET A 244 -1.29 4.14 40.48
CA MET A 244 -0.36 4.11 41.61
C MET A 244 0.00 5.51 42.08
N GLU A 245 0.20 6.46 41.17
CA GLU A 245 0.56 7.85 41.46
C GLU A 245 -0.64 8.66 41.98
N LYS A 246 -1.74 8.69 41.21
CA LYS A 246 -2.85 9.62 41.44
C LYS A 246 -4.06 8.99 42.11
N ARG A 247 -4.05 7.66 42.29
CA ARG A 247 -5.16 6.89 42.88
C ARG A 247 -6.49 7.11 42.16
N ILE A 248 -6.41 7.34 40.85
CA ILE A 248 -7.55 7.45 39.93
C ILE A 248 -7.36 6.50 38.77
N ILE A 249 -8.47 6.04 38.21
CA ILE A 249 -8.48 5.13 37.06
C ILE A 249 -9.64 5.49 36.15
N ALA A 250 -9.47 5.36 34.84
CA ALA A 250 -10.58 5.60 33.92
C ALA A 250 -11.66 4.54 34.15
N GLU A 251 -12.91 4.96 34.21
CA GLU A 251 -14.08 4.11 34.46
C GLU A 251 -14.10 2.88 33.54
N SER A 252 -13.77 3.07 32.26
CA SER A 252 -13.73 1.99 31.27
C SER A 252 -12.74 0.88 31.63
N TRP A 253 -11.64 1.17 32.32
CA TRP A 253 -10.67 0.14 32.74
C TRP A 253 -11.16 -0.68 33.93
N LEU A 254 -11.98 -0.09 34.81
CA LEU A 254 -12.63 -0.86 35.87
C LEU A 254 -13.65 -1.84 35.28
N ASP A 255 -14.40 -1.41 34.26
CA ASP A 255 -15.28 -2.31 33.52
C ASP A 255 -14.48 -3.44 32.84
N VAL A 256 -13.24 -3.20 32.40
CA VAL A 256 -12.37 -4.26 31.86
C VAL A 256 -11.91 -5.24 32.93
N PHE A 257 -11.64 -4.76 34.13
CA PHE A 257 -11.14 -5.60 35.21
C PHE A 257 -12.26 -6.38 35.91
N TYR A 258 -13.46 -5.80 36.04
CA TYR A 258 -14.54 -6.30 36.91
C TYR A 258 -15.93 -6.45 36.23
N SER A 259 -16.13 -6.08 34.95
CA SER A 259 -17.48 -6.20 34.36
C SER A 259 -17.93 -7.64 34.10
N ASN A 260 -19.26 -7.82 34.15
CA ASN A 260 -19.99 -9.00 33.69
C ASN A 260 -20.16 -9.04 32.16
N ASN A 261 -19.61 -8.08 31.42
CA ASN A 261 -19.66 -8.05 29.96
C ASN A 261 -18.28 -7.68 29.43
N THR A 262 -17.38 -8.67 29.53
CA THR A 262 -16.06 -8.71 28.90
C THR A 262 -16.10 -8.34 27.42
N ASP A 263 -17.25 -8.38 26.76
CA ASP A 263 -17.33 -8.40 25.31
C ASP A 263 -17.41 -7.01 24.66
N ALA A 264 -17.49 -5.88 25.36
CA ALA A 264 -17.54 -4.58 24.65
C ALA A 264 -16.16 -3.93 24.43
N PHE A 265 -15.38 -3.78 25.50
CA PHE A 265 -14.03 -3.19 25.43
C PHE A 265 -12.98 -4.24 25.09
N ILE A 266 -13.13 -5.44 25.66
CA ILE A 266 -12.25 -6.53 25.28
C ILE A 266 -12.54 -6.92 23.84
N ASN A 267 -13.76 -6.92 23.28
CA ASN A 267 -13.90 -7.16 21.83
C ASN A 267 -13.19 -6.14 20.92
N LYS A 268 -12.88 -4.90 21.32
CA LYS A 268 -12.01 -4.05 20.47
C LYS A 268 -10.53 -4.45 20.54
N LEU A 269 -10.11 -5.03 21.66
CA LEU A 269 -8.76 -5.58 21.87
C LEU A 269 -8.66 -7.01 21.35
N ILE A 270 -9.55 -7.91 21.77
CA ILE A 270 -9.83 -9.25 21.26
C ILE A 270 -10.15 -9.25 19.77
N LYS A 271 -10.91 -8.33 19.13
CA LYS A 271 -11.08 -8.39 17.66
C LYS A 271 -9.77 -8.14 16.91
N ARG A 272 -8.90 -7.34 17.52
CA ARG A 272 -7.55 -7.05 17.02
C ARG A 272 -6.62 -8.25 17.28
N ASP A 273 -6.72 -8.86 18.45
CA ASP A 273 -5.92 -10.04 18.83
C ASP A 273 -6.46 -11.35 18.18
N SER A 274 -7.75 -11.43 17.88
CA SER A 274 -8.41 -12.55 17.20
C SER A 274 -8.06 -12.58 15.73
N TYR A 275 -7.82 -11.43 15.09
CA TYR A 275 -7.24 -11.39 13.75
C TYR A 275 -5.90 -12.14 13.71
N CYS A 276 -5.04 -11.91 14.69
CA CYS A 276 -3.73 -12.56 14.81
C CYS A 276 -3.88 -14.08 15.10
N VAL A 277 -4.75 -14.45 16.02
CA VAL A 277 -5.04 -15.86 16.35
C VAL A 277 -5.66 -16.60 15.15
N ASN A 278 -6.64 -16.00 14.47
CA ASN A 278 -7.32 -16.58 13.31
C ASN A 278 -6.40 -16.74 12.09
N ASN A 279 -5.29 -15.99 12.04
CA ASN A 279 -4.27 -16.13 11.01
C ASN A 279 -3.03 -16.91 11.51
N GLY A 280 -3.13 -17.65 12.62
CA GLY A 280 -2.08 -18.59 13.06
C GLY A 280 -0.89 -17.98 13.80
N HIS A 281 -0.96 -16.70 14.18
CA HIS A 281 0.06 -16.01 14.95
C HIS A 281 -0.48 -15.59 16.32
N PRO A 282 -0.67 -16.55 17.26
CA PRO A 282 -1.12 -16.22 18.61
C PRO A 282 -0.11 -15.32 19.31
N LEU A 283 -0.61 -14.48 20.21
CA LEU A 283 0.24 -13.62 21.05
C LEU A 283 1.30 -14.44 21.78
N ASP A 284 2.53 -13.91 21.83
CA ASP A 284 3.61 -14.51 22.63
C ASP A 284 3.13 -14.70 24.08
N LYS A 285 3.28 -15.92 24.60
CA LYS A 285 2.94 -16.31 25.97
C LYS A 285 3.58 -15.37 27.00
N LYS A 286 4.79 -14.85 26.74
CA LYS A 286 5.46 -13.88 27.62
C LYS A 286 4.70 -12.56 27.70
N VAL A 287 4.18 -12.06 26.57
CA VAL A 287 3.39 -10.82 26.53
C VAL A 287 2.05 -11.04 27.24
N THR A 288 1.39 -12.16 26.98
CA THR A 288 0.14 -12.54 27.67
C THR A 288 0.33 -12.65 29.18
N ALA A 289 1.40 -13.30 29.64
CA ALA A 289 1.75 -13.41 31.05
C ALA A 289 2.02 -12.02 31.66
N ARG A 290 2.72 -11.14 30.95
CA ARG A 290 3.00 -9.77 31.41
C ARG A 290 1.72 -8.92 31.53
N LEU A 291 0.82 -9.00 30.55
CA LEU A 291 -0.49 -8.33 30.60
C LEU A 291 -1.32 -8.85 31.79
N GLY A 292 -1.33 -10.17 32.00
CA GLY A 292 -1.99 -10.81 33.14
C GLY A 292 -1.42 -10.35 34.49
N ALA A 293 -0.09 -10.26 34.60
CA ALA A 293 0.58 -9.76 35.80
C ALA A 293 0.23 -8.29 36.08
N ILE A 294 0.24 -7.41 35.07
CA ILE A 294 -0.15 -6.00 35.25
C ILE A 294 -1.62 -5.89 35.68
N LYS A 295 -2.52 -6.68 35.08
CA LYS A 295 -3.93 -6.73 35.50
C LYS A 295 -4.05 -7.16 36.97
N SER A 296 -3.37 -8.25 37.35
CA SER A 296 -3.38 -8.77 38.72
C SER A 296 -2.83 -7.75 39.73
N ASP A 297 -1.75 -7.06 39.39
CA ASP A 297 -1.20 -5.98 40.22
C ASP A 297 -2.20 -4.85 40.44
N ILE A 298 -2.87 -4.39 39.38
CA ILE A 298 -3.89 -3.33 39.48
C ILE A 298 -5.06 -3.81 40.37
N ILE A 299 -5.58 -5.01 40.14
CA ILE A 299 -6.66 -5.63 40.93
C ILE A 299 -6.28 -5.70 42.42
N LYS A 300 -5.09 -6.24 42.71
CA LYS A 300 -4.58 -6.33 44.09
C LYS A 300 -4.50 -4.97 44.74
N GLN A 301 -4.08 -3.94 44.00
CA GLN A 301 -4.00 -2.56 44.50
C GLN A 301 -5.38 -1.92 44.67
N LEU A 302 -6.34 -2.20 43.78
CA LEU A 302 -7.73 -1.76 43.91
C LEU A 302 -8.39 -2.35 45.17
N GLU A 303 -8.12 -3.62 45.45
CA GLU A 303 -8.64 -4.34 46.62
C GLU A 303 -7.96 -3.93 47.93
N SER A 304 -6.65 -3.69 47.91
CA SER A 304 -5.89 -3.40 49.13
C SER A 304 -5.88 -1.93 49.54
N ASN A 305 -6.35 -0.99 48.71
CA ASN A 305 -6.22 0.44 48.98
C ASN A 305 -7.37 1.00 49.84
N PRO A 306 -7.12 1.34 51.12
CA PRO A 306 -8.15 1.85 52.02
C PRO A 306 -8.23 3.37 51.92
N ARG A 307 -8.35 3.93 50.71
CA ARG A 307 -8.55 5.38 50.56
C ARG A 307 -9.83 5.75 51.32
N LYS A 308 -9.68 6.53 52.37
CA LYS A 308 -10.82 7.09 53.12
C LYS A 308 -11.33 8.33 52.39
N TRP A 309 -12.65 8.47 52.28
CA TRP A 309 -13.27 9.72 51.84
C TRP A 309 -13.43 10.67 53.01
N THR A 310 -13.01 11.91 52.83
CA THR A 310 -13.34 13.03 53.72
C THR A 310 -14.53 13.79 53.13
N PHE A 311 -15.76 13.41 53.53
CA PHE A 311 -16.97 14.11 53.10
C PHE A 311 -17.15 15.51 53.71
N ALA A 312 -16.29 15.88 54.66
CA ALA A 312 -16.27 17.22 55.25
C ALA A 312 -16.08 18.34 54.20
N GLU A 313 -15.40 18.04 53.09
CA GLU A 313 -15.21 18.96 51.96
C GLU A 313 -16.47 19.15 51.11
N TYR A 314 -17.44 18.24 51.23
CA TYR A 314 -18.69 18.22 50.46
C TYR A 314 -19.92 18.23 51.38
N PRO A 315 -20.10 19.29 52.20
CA PRO A 315 -21.10 19.33 53.26
C PRO A 315 -22.54 19.43 52.73
N GLN A 316 -22.76 19.87 51.49
CA GLN A 316 -24.12 20.03 50.97
C GLN A 316 -24.72 18.68 50.55
N GLN A 317 -25.79 18.26 51.24
CA GLN A 317 -26.46 16.97 51.02
C GLN A 317 -27.98 17.12 50.95
N THR A 318 -28.49 17.79 49.91
CA THR A 318 -29.94 18.00 49.75
C THR A 318 -30.67 16.76 49.24
N ALA A 319 -31.97 16.64 49.53
CA ALA A 319 -32.80 15.55 49.02
C ALA A 319 -32.80 15.46 47.48
N ARG A 320 -32.84 16.61 46.79
CA ARG A 320 -32.77 16.65 45.32
C ARG A 320 -31.45 16.11 44.77
N MET A 321 -30.31 16.48 45.38
CA MET A 321 -29.01 15.92 45.00
C MET A 321 -29.00 14.39 45.18
N ARG A 322 -29.55 13.89 46.30
CA ARG A 322 -29.64 12.45 46.59
C ARG A 322 -30.41 11.72 45.50
N ASP A 323 -31.55 12.25 45.07
CA ASP A 323 -32.41 11.60 44.10
C ASP A 323 -31.77 11.58 42.70
N LEU A 324 -31.11 12.66 42.30
CA LEU A 324 -30.31 12.71 41.07
C LEU A 324 -29.16 11.69 41.11
N ALA A 325 -28.40 11.65 42.20
CA ALA A 325 -27.28 10.72 42.38
C ALA A 325 -27.77 9.26 42.42
N LYS A 326 -28.90 8.96 43.08
CA LYS A 326 -29.53 7.63 43.08
C LYS A 326 -29.98 7.22 41.69
N LYS A 327 -30.63 8.12 40.94
CA LYS A 327 -31.07 7.87 39.56
C LYS A 327 -29.88 7.53 38.66
N TYR A 328 -28.78 8.27 38.80
CA TYR A 328 -27.54 7.97 38.08
C TYR A 328 -26.95 6.63 38.50
N ALA A 329 -26.80 6.36 39.80
CA ALA A 329 -26.26 5.10 40.30
C ALA A 329 -27.05 3.89 39.76
N LYS A 330 -28.39 3.96 39.79
CA LYS A 330 -29.26 2.93 39.21
C LYS A 330 -29.05 2.80 37.69
N LYS A 331 -28.91 3.90 36.97
CA LYS A 331 -28.66 3.90 35.51
C LYS A 331 -27.38 3.17 35.14
N VAL A 332 -26.32 3.31 35.93
CA VAL A 332 -25.03 2.62 35.71
C VAL A 332 -24.97 1.23 36.34
N GLY A 333 -26.06 0.74 36.96
CA GLY A 333 -26.12 -0.59 37.56
C GLY A 333 -25.47 -0.71 38.95
N GLY A 334 -25.26 0.41 39.63
CA GLY A 334 -24.68 0.47 40.97
C GLY A 334 -25.67 0.96 42.04
N LYS A 335 -25.20 0.95 43.29
CA LYS A 335 -25.90 1.47 44.46
C LYS A 335 -25.19 2.73 44.96
N LEU A 336 -25.94 3.81 45.17
CA LEU A 336 -25.39 5.02 45.78
C LEU A 336 -25.04 4.76 47.24
N GLU A 337 -23.79 5.02 47.62
CA GLU A 337 -23.33 4.97 49.01
C GLU A 337 -23.34 6.36 49.65
N ARG A 338 -22.72 7.33 48.97
CA ARG A 338 -22.55 8.71 49.46
C ARG A 338 -22.65 9.71 48.31
N TYR A 339 -22.95 10.95 48.64
CA TYR A 339 -23.02 12.08 47.72
C TYR A 339 -22.82 13.37 48.50
N GLY A 340 -22.34 14.42 47.83
CA GLY A 340 -22.22 15.74 48.41
C GLY A 340 -21.71 16.76 47.41
N ALA A 341 -21.87 18.04 47.72
CA ALA A 341 -21.25 19.14 46.99
C ALA A 341 -20.58 20.14 47.94
N GLU A 342 -19.66 20.92 47.40
CA GLU A 342 -19.05 22.06 48.07
C GLU A 342 -20.11 23.13 48.41
N ASN A 343 -19.79 24.00 49.37
CA ASN A 343 -20.67 25.12 49.71
C ASN A 343 -20.67 26.21 48.63
N ASP A 344 -19.49 26.43 48.03
CA ASP A 344 -19.28 27.48 47.06
C ASP A 344 -19.83 27.07 45.69
N ALA A 345 -20.52 28.01 45.06
CA ALA A 345 -21.11 27.81 43.75
C ALA A 345 -20.41 28.70 42.73
N THR A 346 -20.01 28.12 41.61
CA THR A 346 -19.58 28.90 40.44
C THR A 346 -20.81 29.39 39.69
N LEU A 347 -20.95 30.70 39.53
CA LEU A 347 -22.03 31.31 38.74
C LEU A 347 -21.66 31.35 37.25
N PHE A 348 -22.45 30.68 36.43
CA PHE A 348 -22.32 30.71 34.97
C PHE A 348 -23.30 31.72 34.38
N LYS A 349 -22.80 32.57 33.47
CA LYS A 349 -23.55 33.63 32.79
C LYS A 349 -23.46 33.47 31.28
N ASN A 350 -24.41 34.02 30.54
CA ASN A 350 -24.30 34.15 29.08
C ASN A 350 -23.37 35.32 28.69
N SER A 351 -23.15 35.51 27.39
CA SER A 351 -22.32 36.60 26.84
C SER A 351 -22.81 38.01 27.19
N GLY A 352 -24.10 38.16 27.49
CA GLY A 352 -24.70 39.41 27.97
C GLY A 352 -24.62 39.61 29.48
N GLY A 353 -23.97 38.72 30.23
CA GLY A 353 -23.84 38.79 31.68
C GLY A 353 -25.08 38.31 32.47
N PHE A 354 -26.10 37.78 31.80
CA PHE A 354 -27.29 37.24 32.46
C PHE A 354 -26.97 35.88 33.12
N PRO A 355 -27.41 35.66 34.37
CA PRO A 355 -27.18 34.40 35.07
C PRO A 355 -27.93 33.24 34.38
N LEU A 356 -27.25 32.11 34.22
CA LEU A 356 -27.81 30.88 33.66
C LEU A 356 -28.03 29.82 34.74
N TYR A 357 -27.01 29.54 35.53
CA TYR A 357 -27.08 28.57 36.63
C TYR A 357 -25.91 28.74 37.60
N LYS A 358 -26.11 28.27 38.83
CA LYS A 358 -25.03 28.00 39.79
C LYS A 358 -24.60 26.54 39.66
N SER A 359 -23.30 26.29 39.55
CA SER A 359 -22.72 24.93 39.57
C SER A 359 -21.98 24.72 40.87
N TYR A 360 -22.31 23.63 41.55
CA TYR A 360 -21.63 23.18 42.76
C TYR A 360 -20.78 21.97 42.40
N SER A 361 -19.46 22.10 42.57
CA SER A 361 -18.54 20.97 42.44
C SER A 361 -18.89 19.95 43.53
N GLY A 362 -18.89 18.67 43.19
CA GLY A 362 -19.30 17.64 44.12
C GLY A 362 -18.75 16.28 43.78
N VAL A 363 -19.19 15.32 44.59
CA VAL A 363 -18.80 13.92 44.46
C VAL A 363 -20.00 13.02 44.69
N MET A 364 -19.97 11.85 44.04
CA MET A 364 -20.84 10.73 44.38
C MET A 364 -20.04 9.44 44.45
N VAL A 365 -20.39 8.58 45.39
CA VAL A 365 -19.75 7.28 45.60
C VAL A 365 -20.76 6.20 45.29
N ILE A 366 -20.42 5.37 44.32
CA ILE A 366 -21.28 4.30 43.80
C ILE A 366 -20.57 2.97 44.02
N HIS A 367 -21.27 2.04 44.64
CA HIS A 367 -20.84 0.65 44.75
C HIS A 367 -21.43 -0.16 43.60
N MET A 368 -20.59 -0.80 42.81
CA MET A 368 -21.03 -1.65 41.69
C MET A 368 -21.18 -3.09 42.14
N LYS A 369 -22.08 -3.84 41.49
CA LYS A 369 -22.22 -5.28 41.75
C LYS A 369 -20.91 -6.00 41.35
N ASN A 370 -20.42 -6.87 42.22
CA ASN A 370 -19.19 -7.67 42.06
C ASN A 370 -17.86 -6.90 42.19
N GLU A 371 -17.88 -5.64 42.63
CA GLU A 371 -16.66 -4.91 42.96
C GLU A 371 -16.42 -4.93 44.48
N PRO A 372 -15.19 -5.24 44.93
CA PRO A 372 -14.83 -5.19 46.35
C PRO A 372 -14.58 -3.76 46.84
N PHE A 373 -14.81 -2.75 46.00
CA PHE A 373 -14.60 -1.33 46.26
C PHE A 373 -15.78 -0.51 45.72
N SER A 374 -15.77 0.78 46.05
CA SER A 374 -16.70 1.77 45.54
C SER A 374 -15.98 2.78 44.65
N ARG A 375 -16.67 3.21 43.60
CA ARG A 375 -16.20 4.18 42.61
C ARG A 375 -16.65 5.57 43.02
N GLY A 376 -15.71 6.48 43.17
CA GLY A 376 -15.95 7.90 43.46
C GLY A 376 -15.86 8.74 42.20
N TYR A 377 -16.97 9.38 41.86
CA TYR A 377 -17.14 10.21 40.67
C TYR A 377 -17.14 11.69 41.05
N PHE A 378 -16.38 12.50 40.32
CA PHE A 378 -16.48 13.95 40.39
C PHE A 378 -17.69 14.43 39.59
N THR A 379 -18.55 15.22 40.23
CA THR A 379 -19.82 15.68 39.69
C THR A 379 -19.95 17.21 39.76
N ASN A 380 -20.83 17.75 38.92
CA ASN A 380 -21.31 19.12 39.01
C ASN A 380 -22.83 19.07 39.21
N PHE A 381 -23.31 19.61 40.33
CA PHE A 381 -24.73 19.79 40.59
C PHE A 381 -25.14 21.19 40.14
N LYS A 382 -26.12 21.30 39.25
CA LYS A 382 -26.57 22.60 38.75
C LYS A 382 -27.88 23.02 39.37
N ASN A 383 -27.95 24.30 39.68
CA ASN A 383 -29.12 25.03 40.12
C ASN A 383 -29.44 26.11 39.08
N PRO A 384 -30.35 25.84 38.12
CA PRO A 384 -30.68 26.78 37.04
C PRO A 384 -31.34 28.05 37.56
N PHE A 385 -31.11 29.14 36.85
CA PHE A 385 -31.81 30.40 37.07
C PHE A 385 -33.17 30.35 36.34
N ASP A 386 -34.26 30.61 37.05
CA ASP A 386 -35.63 30.51 36.51
C ASP A 386 -36.27 31.87 36.19
N GLY A 387 -35.50 32.96 36.23
CA GLY A 387 -36.00 34.33 36.04
C GLY A 387 -36.42 35.02 37.34
N THR A 388 -36.75 34.25 38.39
CA THR A 388 -37.10 34.77 39.73
C THR A 388 -36.03 34.49 40.79
N GLY A 389 -35.14 33.54 40.50
CA GLY A 389 -34.05 33.16 41.37
C GLY A 389 -33.52 31.78 41.01
N TYR A 390 -33.10 31.04 42.04
CA TYR A 390 -32.56 29.69 41.93
C TYR A 390 -33.48 28.73 42.67
N SER A 391 -34.32 27.99 41.93
CA SER A 391 -35.36 27.10 42.49
C SER A 391 -34.82 25.80 43.10
N GLY A 392 -33.50 25.59 43.08
CA GLY A 392 -32.80 24.46 43.67
C GLY A 392 -32.19 23.54 42.63
N ILE A 393 -31.39 22.58 43.09
CA ILE A 393 -30.64 21.67 42.20
C ILE A 393 -31.60 20.80 41.38
N SER A 394 -31.38 20.74 40.08
CA SER A 394 -32.21 19.97 39.14
C SER A 394 -31.40 19.09 38.18
N GLU A 395 -30.09 19.32 38.06
CA GLU A 395 -29.22 18.52 37.19
C GLU A 395 -27.95 18.08 37.93
N MET A 396 -27.44 16.92 37.52
CA MET A 396 -26.13 16.40 37.93
C MET A 396 -25.37 15.92 36.70
N LEU A 397 -24.14 16.40 36.54
CA LEU A 397 -23.26 16.02 35.44
C LEU A 397 -21.99 15.36 35.96
N LYS A 398 -21.55 14.29 35.29
CA LYS A 398 -20.21 13.72 35.51
C LYS A 398 -19.17 14.66 34.88
N VAL A 399 -18.12 15.00 35.63
CA VAL A 399 -17.09 15.96 35.19
C VAL A 399 -15.91 15.26 34.52
N SER A 400 -15.60 14.02 34.91
CA SER A 400 -14.42 13.29 34.47
C SER A 400 -14.73 11.84 34.12
N PRO A 401 -14.07 11.25 33.10
CA PRO A 401 -14.11 9.81 32.86
C PRO A 401 -13.26 9.01 33.87
N TYR A 402 -12.47 9.69 34.70
CA TYR A 402 -11.68 9.08 35.77
C TYR A 402 -12.46 9.05 37.07
N VAL A 403 -12.34 7.92 37.76
CA VAL A 403 -12.92 7.71 39.09
C VAL A 403 -11.81 7.47 40.09
N ALA A 404 -12.01 7.93 41.31
CA ALA A 404 -11.22 7.50 42.45
C ALA A 404 -11.81 6.20 43.03
N VAL A 405 -10.97 5.37 43.65
CA VAL A 405 -11.37 4.04 44.14
C VAL A 405 -11.26 3.99 45.67
N PHE A 406 -12.28 3.41 46.31
CA PHE A 406 -12.47 3.46 47.77
C PHE A 406 -12.87 2.09 48.30
N ASN A 407 -12.14 1.57 49.26
CA ASN A 407 -12.51 0.29 49.86
C ASN A 407 -13.65 0.52 50.90
N PRO A 408 -14.79 -0.20 50.81
CA PRO A 408 -15.90 -0.09 51.76
C PRO A 408 -15.48 -0.38 53.21
N ASN A 409 -14.43 -1.20 53.42
CA ASN A 409 -13.90 -1.48 54.75
C ASN A 409 -13.11 -0.30 55.37
N SER A 410 -12.79 0.73 54.59
CA SER A 410 -12.14 1.96 55.08
C SER A 410 -13.13 2.99 55.63
N ALA A 411 -14.44 2.79 55.41
CA ALA A 411 -15.50 3.69 55.81
C ALA A 411 -16.21 3.21 57.09
N VAL A 412 -15.49 3.22 58.21
CA VAL A 412 -16.16 3.31 59.52
C VAL A 412 -15.38 4.28 60.42
N GLU A 413 -15.47 5.58 60.12
CA GLU A 413 -15.61 6.54 61.22
C GLU A 413 -17.10 6.69 61.46
N ARG A 414 -17.61 5.90 62.41
CA ARG A 414 -18.80 6.28 63.17
C ARG A 414 -18.37 7.35 64.16
N SER A 415 -18.13 8.57 63.70
CA SER A 415 -18.16 9.71 64.61
C SER A 415 -19.64 9.99 64.87
N TYR A 416 -20.06 9.62 66.08
CA TYR A 416 -21.37 9.88 66.67
C TYR A 416 -21.69 11.36 66.74
#